data_AF-A0A327YVW6-F1
#
_entry.id   AF-A0A327YVW6-F1
#
_cell.length_a   1.000
_cell.length_b   1.000
_cell.length_c   1.000
_cell.angle_alpha   90.00
_cell.angle_beta   90.00
_cell.angle_gamma   90.00
#
_symmetry.space_group_name_H-M   'P 1'
#
loop_
_entity.id
_entity.type
_entity.pdbx_description
1 polymer ?
#
loop_
_entity_poly.entity_id
_entity_poly.type
_entity_poly.pdbx_seq_one_letter_code
_entity_poly.pdbx_strand_id
1 'polypeptide(L)'
;MNLATLTTCAICRHALTKHRDRENVVFRHPVADHSHEAVPVEAGPGEPVFDRCHTCTGASPVWAYQTGVIGIAAIGGDIQTYNDRWHVCYRCSQFLEAGDVDALTAHCAGLMHWPPGSDQYTILNTLHQGIVLSSEGRTLLTTTDWTPARLTAEMLPKIRDRFTGLLRGPSDLPEPINGRGHRNNLADELDRTVMYWINHEFADVVSAVNSDQPVARITDNLMPSKSGLIAWPEPVGANRDLAAVSWTPLADGWQILGYRSIGAATDQDLMEKFRHEIGWLVPIHAEHVTQRAAIDGNHPLSPLVTTWLLIKQQIAEAVPARLPNGITKAYRRHNRPAPEVRTVRIKPRNTSRSTDQTSSGNAPARAKPDHRFWVSGHERMQAHGQGRSLRTKIDIEPFLKGDEDLPIKLSTTVRILGSRTFGEDAAKHE
;
A
#
# COMPACT_ATOMS: atom_id res chain seq x y z
N MET A 1 10.02 -2.68 -0.63
CA MET A 1 9.82 -3.93 -1.38
C MET A 1 8.36 -4.02 -1.78
N ASN A 2 8.08 -4.17 -3.08
CA ASN A 2 6.72 -4.40 -3.56
C ASN A 2 6.31 -5.84 -3.21
N LEU A 3 5.19 -6.00 -2.51
CA LEU A 3 4.63 -7.28 -2.10
C LEU A 3 3.52 -7.74 -3.06
N ALA A 4 3.03 -6.86 -3.94
CA ALA A 4 1.90 -7.14 -4.82
C ALA A 4 2.29 -7.52 -6.25
N THR A 5 3.58 -7.69 -6.56
CA THR A 5 4.01 -8.13 -7.89
C THR A 5 3.68 -9.61 -8.10
N LEU A 6 2.74 -9.88 -9.00
CA LEU A 6 2.43 -11.23 -9.44
C LEU A 6 3.47 -11.68 -10.47
N THR A 7 4.14 -12.81 -10.22
CA THR A 7 5.02 -13.44 -11.22
C THR A 7 4.20 -14.43 -12.04
N THR A 8 4.38 -14.41 -13.35
CA THR A 8 3.63 -15.25 -14.30
C THR A 8 4.56 -15.95 -15.27
N CYS A 9 4.06 -16.97 -15.95
CA CYS A 9 4.80 -17.56 -17.04
C CYS A 9 4.65 -16.74 -18.32
N ALA A 10 5.76 -16.36 -18.95
CA ALA A 10 5.78 -15.64 -20.22
C ALA A 10 5.05 -16.41 -21.35
N ILE A 11 4.99 -17.75 -21.25
CA ILE A 11 4.44 -18.64 -22.27
C ILE A 11 2.93 -18.83 -22.06
N CYS A 12 2.51 -19.36 -20.91
CA CYS A 12 1.11 -19.73 -20.66
C CYS A 12 0.32 -18.73 -19.80
N ARG A 13 0.96 -17.65 -19.32
CA ARG A 13 0.35 -16.57 -18.51
C ARG A 13 -0.32 -17.03 -17.21
N HIS A 14 0.01 -18.22 -16.72
CA HIS A 14 -0.41 -18.68 -15.38
C HIS A 14 0.39 -17.96 -14.30
N ALA A 15 -0.28 -17.64 -13.19
CA ALA A 15 0.40 -17.22 -11.98
C ALA A 15 1.38 -18.31 -11.53
N LEU A 16 2.64 -17.93 -11.33
CA LEU A 16 3.69 -18.83 -10.88
C LEU A 16 3.83 -18.78 -9.37
N THR A 17 4.07 -19.93 -8.78
CA THR A 17 4.39 -20.04 -7.36
C THR A 17 5.90 -19.95 -7.19
N LYS A 18 6.35 -19.07 -6.29
CA LYS A 18 7.75 -18.95 -5.90
C LYS A 18 8.10 -19.98 -4.82
N HIS A 19 9.13 -20.78 -5.09
CA HIS A 19 9.74 -21.71 -4.14
C HIS A 19 11.15 -21.24 -3.83
N ARG A 20 11.56 -21.32 -2.57
CA ARG A 20 12.91 -20.99 -2.14
C ARG A 20 13.54 -22.26 -1.59
N ASP A 21 14.55 -22.76 -2.28
CA ASP A 21 15.36 -23.89 -1.82
C ASP A 21 16.75 -23.35 -1.46
N ARG A 22 16.99 -23.18 -0.15
CA ARG A 22 18.19 -22.57 0.43
C ARG A 22 18.48 -21.18 -0.16
N GLU A 23 19.34 -21.10 -1.18
CA GLU A 23 19.74 -19.87 -1.86
C GLU A 23 19.08 -19.70 -3.23
N ASN A 24 18.48 -20.75 -3.78
CA ASN A 24 17.87 -20.73 -5.11
C ASN A 24 16.39 -20.40 -5.04
N VAL A 25 15.94 -19.56 -5.96
CA VAL A 25 14.53 -19.27 -6.18
C VAL A 25 14.09 -20.01 -7.44
N VAL A 26 13.13 -20.91 -7.30
CA VAL A 26 12.53 -21.66 -8.41
C VAL A 26 11.06 -21.26 -8.55
N PHE A 27 10.60 -21.02 -9.76
CA PHE A 27 9.20 -20.76 -10.05
C PHE A 27 8.55 -22.00 -10.66
N ARG A 28 7.35 -22.36 -10.18
CA ARG A 28 6.61 -23.52 -10.67
C ARG A 28 5.19 -23.13 -11.05
N HIS A 29 4.67 -23.84 -12.03
CA HIS A 29 3.26 -23.77 -12.35
C HIS A 29 2.41 -24.41 -11.23
N PRO A 30 1.13 -24.01 -11.11
CA PRO A 30 0.19 -24.63 -10.17
C PRO A 30 0.02 -26.14 -10.37
N VAL A 31 0.05 -26.60 -11.62
CA VAL A 31 -0.04 -28.01 -12.01
C VAL A 31 1.21 -28.34 -12.83
N ALA A 32 1.84 -29.48 -12.58
CA ALA A 32 3.12 -29.84 -13.21
C ALA A 32 3.00 -30.20 -14.71
N ASP A 33 1.79 -30.24 -15.28
CA ASP A 33 1.49 -30.79 -16.61
C ASP A 33 1.64 -29.78 -17.76
N HIS A 34 2.43 -28.73 -17.60
CA HIS A 34 2.67 -27.81 -18.71
C HIS A 34 3.76 -28.36 -19.62
N SER A 35 3.49 -28.35 -20.93
CA SER A 35 4.39 -28.77 -22.01
C SER A 35 5.69 -27.95 -22.13
N HIS A 36 5.99 -27.08 -21.16
CA HIS A 36 7.13 -26.19 -21.14
C HIS A 36 7.59 -25.89 -19.71
N GLU A 37 8.87 -25.53 -19.59
CA GLU A 37 9.44 -25.02 -18.34
C GLU A 37 8.85 -23.65 -17.99
N ALA A 38 8.75 -23.34 -16.70
CA ALA A 38 8.27 -22.05 -16.24
C ALA A 38 9.27 -20.94 -16.59
N VAL A 39 8.84 -19.97 -17.41
CA VAL A 39 9.61 -18.76 -17.73
C VAL A 39 9.05 -17.58 -16.93
N PRO A 40 9.60 -17.25 -15.75
CA PRO A 40 9.04 -16.23 -14.88
C PRO A 40 9.22 -14.82 -15.44
N VAL A 41 8.13 -14.06 -15.51
CA VAL A 41 8.10 -12.62 -15.82
C VAL A 41 7.19 -11.91 -14.82
N GLU A 42 7.51 -10.66 -14.51
CA GLU A 42 6.59 -9.82 -13.71
C GLU A 42 5.35 -9.50 -14.56
N ALA A 43 4.16 -9.73 -13.99
CA ALA A 43 2.92 -9.36 -14.65
C ALA A 43 2.83 -7.84 -14.76
N GLY A 44 2.63 -7.35 -15.98
CA GLY A 44 2.32 -5.95 -16.22
C GLY A 44 0.92 -5.58 -15.69
N PRO A 45 0.67 -4.30 -15.36
CA PRO A 45 -0.67 -3.84 -15.05
C PRO A 45 -1.64 -4.15 -16.21
N GLY A 46 -2.73 -4.87 -15.92
CA GLY A 46 -3.75 -5.21 -16.91
C GLY A 46 -3.41 -6.36 -17.86
N GLU A 47 -2.29 -7.06 -17.67
CA GLU A 47 -2.05 -8.31 -18.39
C GLU A 47 -3.07 -9.38 -17.97
N PRO A 48 -3.65 -10.14 -18.92
CA PRO A 48 -4.55 -11.24 -18.58
C PRO A 48 -3.76 -12.39 -17.95
N VAL A 49 -3.75 -12.43 -16.63
CA VAL A 49 -3.11 -13.49 -15.84
C VAL A 49 -4.17 -14.49 -15.38
N PHE A 50 -3.87 -15.78 -15.54
CA PHE A 50 -4.68 -16.81 -14.89
C PHE A 50 -4.30 -16.90 -13.41
N ASP A 51 -4.96 -16.06 -12.60
CA ASP A 51 -4.86 -16.03 -11.13
C ASP A 51 -6.19 -16.45 -10.51
N ARG A 52 -6.39 -17.76 -10.43
CA ARG A 52 -7.62 -18.38 -9.93
C ARG A 52 -7.32 -19.40 -8.85
N CYS A 53 -8.30 -19.68 -8.02
CA CYS A 53 -8.26 -20.73 -7.02
C CYS A 53 -7.81 -22.07 -7.64
N HIS A 54 -6.73 -22.67 -7.13
CA HIS A 54 -6.20 -23.94 -7.62
C HIS A 54 -7.14 -25.13 -7.36
N THR A 55 -8.12 -24.99 -6.45
CA THR A 55 -9.13 -26.03 -6.20
C THR A 55 -10.37 -25.86 -7.07
N CYS A 56 -11.07 -24.71 -6.99
CA CYS A 56 -12.34 -24.54 -7.69
C CYS A 56 -12.25 -23.83 -9.05
N THR A 57 -11.12 -23.23 -9.40
CA THR A 57 -10.86 -22.44 -10.62
C THR A 57 -11.75 -21.20 -10.85
N GLY A 58 -12.84 -21.03 -10.08
CA GLY A 58 -13.85 -19.99 -10.34
C GLY A 58 -13.61 -18.65 -9.64
N ALA A 59 -12.96 -18.64 -8.47
CA ALA A 59 -12.79 -17.45 -7.65
C ALA A 59 -11.33 -17.00 -7.54
N SER A 60 -11.12 -15.72 -7.25
CA SER A 60 -9.79 -15.19 -6.99
C SER A 60 -9.23 -15.77 -5.67
N PRO A 61 -7.94 -16.16 -5.63
CA PRO A 61 -7.38 -16.78 -4.45
C PRO A 61 -7.14 -15.76 -3.33
N VAL A 62 -7.12 -16.21 -2.09
CA VAL A 62 -6.91 -15.37 -0.89
C VAL A 62 -5.72 -15.87 -0.08
N TRP A 63 -5.58 -17.18 0.01
CA TRP A 63 -4.59 -17.84 0.83
C TRP A 63 -3.66 -18.69 -0.05
N ALA A 64 -2.37 -18.66 0.23
CA ALA A 64 -1.41 -19.64 -0.25
C ALA A 64 -1.23 -20.71 0.84
N TYR A 65 -1.75 -21.90 0.60
CA TYR A 65 -1.51 -23.07 1.45
C TYR A 65 -0.21 -23.74 1.04
N GLN A 66 0.55 -24.20 2.04
CA GLN A 66 1.70 -25.05 1.86
C GLN A 66 1.32 -26.49 2.24
N THR A 67 1.70 -27.44 1.39
CA THR A 67 1.48 -28.87 1.57
C THR A 67 2.79 -29.64 1.40
N GLY A 68 2.78 -30.94 1.65
CA GLY A 68 3.79 -31.83 1.07
C GLY A 68 3.62 -31.97 -0.45
N VAL A 69 4.59 -32.62 -1.10
CA VAL A 69 4.44 -33.05 -2.50
C VAL A 69 3.36 -34.13 -2.57
N ILE A 70 2.31 -33.91 -3.36
CA ILE A 70 1.20 -34.85 -3.52
C ILE A 70 1.40 -35.63 -4.82
N GLY A 71 1.43 -36.96 -4.72
CA GLY A 71 1.45 -37.86 -5.88
C GLY A 71 0.14 -38.63 -5.98
N ILE A 72 -0.50 -38.63 -7.15
CA ILE A 72 -1.70 -39.42 -7.43
C ILE A 72 -1.39 -40.39 -8.57
N ALA A 73 -1.63 -41.68 -8.35
CA ALA A 73 -1.51 -42.69 -9.40
C ALA A 73 -2.66 -42.52 -10.40
N ALA A 74 -2.34 -42.26 -11.66
CA ALA A 74 -3.30 -42.22 -12.75
C ALA A 74 -3.74 -43.63 -13.16
N ILE A 75 -4.93 -43.72 -13.77
CA ILE A 75 -5.45 -44.95 -14.37
C ILE A 75 -4.54 -45.28 -15.58
N GLY A 76 -3.52 -46.11 -15.36
CA GLY A 76 -2.46 -46.40 -16.33
C GLY A 76 -1.08 -46.67 -15.71
N GLY A 77 -0.89 -46.33 -14.42
CA GLY A 77 0.35 -46.61 -13.68
C GLY A 77 1.32 -45.42 -13.56
N ASP A 78 1.07 -44.33 -14.29
CA ASP A 78 1.85 -43.10 -14.18
C ASP A 78 1.47 -42.32 -12.91
N ILE A 79 2.46 -41.80 -12.18
CA ILE A 79 2.24 -40.98 -11.00
C ILE A 79 2.26 -39.51 -11.41
N GLN A 80 1.11 -38.85 -11.32
CA GLN A 80 1.03 -37.40 -11.46
C GLN A 80 1.43 -36.75 -10.14
N THR A 81 2.44 -35.87 -10.20
CA THR A 81 2.94 -35.13 -9.04
C THR A 81 2.45 -33.68 -9.10
N TYR A 82 1.80 -33.24 -8.03
CA TYR A 82 1.25 -31.89 -7.90
C TYR A 82 2.18 -30.98 -7.10
N ASN A 83 1.96 -29.67 -7.24
CA ASN A 83 2.75 -28.69 -6.52
C ASN A 83 2.51 -28.76 -5.00
N ASP A 84 3.47 -28.28 -4.22
CA ASP A 84 3.40 -28.22 -2.75
C ASP A 84 2.80 -26.89 -2.24
N ARG A 85 2.25 -26.09 -3.17
CA ARG A 85 1.65 -24.78 -2.89
C ARG A 85 0.36 -24.55 -3.66
N TRP A 86 -0.65 -24.09 -2.93
CA TRP A 86 -2.02 -23.99 -3.41
C TRP A 86 -2.58 -22.60 -3.15
N HIS A 87 -2.89 -21.84 -4.19
CA HIS A 87 -3.60 -20.57 -4.07
C HIS A 87 -5.10 -20.86 -4.00
N VAL A 88 -5.72 -20.61 -2.85
CA VAL A 88 -7.09 -21.05 -2.54
C VAL A 88 -7.96 -19.84 -2.22
N CYS A 89 -9.17 -19.79 -2.79
CA CYS A 89 -10.15 -18.76 -2.51
C CYS A 89 -10.73 -18.92 -1.10
N TYR A 90 -11.38 -17.87 -0.60
CA TYR A 90 -11.88 -17.86 0.77
C TYR A 90 -12.93 -18.96 1.04
N ARG A 91 -13.81 -19.28 0.09
CA ARG A 91 -14.82 -20.34 0.26
C ARG A 91 -14.16 -21.71 0.40
N CYS A 92 -13.26 -22.07 -0.52
CA CYS A 92 -12.53 -23.32 -0.47
C CYS A 92 -11.66 -23.43 0.79
N SER A 93 -11.09 -22.31 1.26
CA SER A 93 -10.31 -22.31 2.49
C SER A 93 -11.16 -22.67 3.72
N GLN A 94 -12.42 -22.25 3.79
CA GLN A 94 -13.32 -22.67 4.88
C GLN A 94 -13.52 -24.19 4.94
N PHE A 95 -13.64 -24.85 3.77
CA PHE A 95 -13.76 -26.32 3.74
C PHE A 95 -12.45 -27.01 4.13
N LEU A 96 -11.31 -26.51 3.63
CA LEU A 96 -9.99 -27.03 4.01
C LEU A 96 -9.77 -26.96 5.53
N GLU A 97 -10.10 -25.82 6.14
CA GLU A 97 -9.94 -25.60 7.58
C GLU A 97 -10.93 -26.37 8.44
N ALA A 98 -12.11 -26.67 7.91
CA ALA A 98 -13.07 -27.56 8.55
C ALA A 98 -12.66 -29.05 8.41
N GLY A 99 -11.68 -29.38 7.56
CA GLY A 99 -11.34 -30.75 7.21
C GLY A 99 -12.44 -31.46 6.39
N ASP A 100 -13.36 -30.70 5.79
CA ASP A 100 -14.52 -31.22 5.07
C ASP A 100 -14.20 -31.45 3.60
N VAL A 101 -13.47 -32.54 3.34
CA VAL A 101 -13.02 -32.94 2.01
C VAL A 101 -14.20 -33.19 1.07
N ASP A 102 -15.27 -33.82 1.57
CA ASP A 102 -16.44 -34.15 0.76
C ASP A 102 -17.17 -32.89 0.30
N ALA A 103 -17.38 -31.91 1.19
CA ALA A 103 -17.99 -30.64 0.82
C ALA A 103 -17.11 -29.83 -0.13
N LEU A 104 -15.78 -29.82 0.06
CA LEU A 104 -14.86 -29.19 -0.87
C LEU A 104 -14.95 -29.81 -2.27
N THR A 105 -14.89 -31.13 -2.35
CA THR A 105 -14.96 -31.87 -3.62
C THR A 105 -16.31 -31.65 -4.30
N ALA A 106 -17.42 -31.78 -3.59
CA ALA A 106 -18.75 -31.54 -4.14
C ALA A 106 -18.90 -30.09 -4.66
N HIS A 107 -18.38 -29.11 -3.92
CA HIS A 107 -18.39 -27.71 -4.35
C HIS A 107 -17.61 -27.49 -5.65
N CYS A 108 -16.35 -27.97 -5.71
CA CYS A 108 -15.50 -27.81 -6.88
C CYS A 108 -16.03 -28.60 -8.10
N ALA A 109 -16.44 -29.86 -7.89
CA ALA A 109 -17.01 -30.70 -8.95
C ALA A 109 -18.31 -30.12 -9.51
N GLY A 110 -19.15 -29.52 -8.65
CA GLY A 110 -20.36 -28.81 -9.08
C GLY A 110 -20.06 -27.66 -10.03
N LEU A 111 -19.02 -26.86 -9.76
CA LEU A 111 -18.58 -25.78 -10.65
C LEU A 111 -18.04 -26.29 -11.99
N MET A 112 -17.37 -27.45 -11.98
CA MET A 112 -16.83 -28.11 -13.17
C MET A 112 -17.87 -28.99 -13.90
N HIS A 113 -19.09 -29.09 -13.38
CA HIS A 113 -20.15 -29.97 -13.87
C HIS A 113 -19.74 -31.45 -13.93
N TRP A 114 -18.91 -31.90 -12.98
CA TRP A 114 -18.50 -33.29 -12.86
C TRP A 114 -19.47 -34.07 -11.97
N PRO A 115 -20.12 -35.13 -12.49
CA PRO A 115 -21.12 -35.86 -11.72
C PRO A 115 -20.45 -36.65 -10.57
N PRO A 116 -21.13 -36.77 -9.41
CA PRO A 116 -20.66 -37.65 -8.34
C PRO A 116 -20.42 -39.07 -8.85
N GLY A 117 -19.26 -39.64 -8.50
CA GLY A 117 -18.88 -41.00 -8.88
C GLY A 117 -18.17 -41.12 -10.24
N SER A 118 -17.94 -40.02 -10.97
CA SER A 118 -17.06 -40.06 -12.14
C SER A 118 -15.59 -40.24 -11.75
N ASP A 119 -14.75 -40.68 -12.69
CA ASP A 119 -13.30 -40.78 -12.47
C ASP A 119 -12.70 -39.42 -12.09
N GLN A 120 -13.14 -38.35 -12.75
CA GLN A 120 -12.69 -36.97 -12.45
C GLN A 120 -13.07 -36.57 -11.02
N TYR A 121 -14.28 -36.92 -10.56
CA TYR A 121 -14.70 -36.67 -9.19
C TYR A 121 -13.81 -37.42 -8.19
N THR A 122 -13.50 -38.68 -8.47
CA THR A 122 -12.66 -39.53 -7.60
C THR A 122 -11.22 -39.05 -7.53
N ILE A 123 -10.65 -38.65 -8.66
CA ILE A 123 -9.30 -38.06 -8.73
C ILE A 123 -9.27 -36.74 -7.95
N LEU A 124 -10.25 -35.87 -8.17
CA LEU A 124 -10.36 -34.60 -7.44
C LEU A 124 -10.50 -34.81 -5.94
N ASN A 125 -11.30 -35.79 -5.52
CA ASN A 125 -11.48 -36.12 -4.11
C ASN A 125 -10.16 -36.56 -3.46
N THR A 126 -9.43 -37.43 -4.15
CA THR A 126 -8.12 -37.93 -3.71
C THR A 126 -7.12 -36.77 -3.57
N LEU A 127 -7.12 -35.85 -4.53
CA LEU A 127 -6.28 -34.65 -4.49
C LEU A 127 -6.63 -33.76 -3.28
N HIS A 128 -7.91 -33.43 -3.10
CA HIS A 128 -8.36 -32.62 -1.98
C HIS A 128 -8.05 -33.27 -0.63
N GLN A 129 -8.20 -34.58 -0.51
CA GLN A 129 -7.82 -35.32 0.69
C GLN A 129 -6.31 -35.17 0.97
N GLY A 130 -5.46 -35.28 -0.06
CA GLY A 130 -4.03 -35.02 0.04
C GLY A 130 -3.72 -33.60 0.53
N ILE A 131 -4.40 -32.59 -0.02
CA ILE A 131 -4.22 -31.18 0.38
C ILE A 131 -4.62 -30.96 1.85
N VAL A 132 -5.79 -31.46 2.26
CA VAL A 132 -6.28 -31.30 3.64
C VAL A 132 -5.35 -31.98 4.64
N LEU A 133 -4.93 -33.23 4.36
CA LEU A 133 -4.12 -34.01 5.30
C LEU A 133 -2.68 -33.51 5.43
N SER A 134 -2.14 -32.84 4.40
CA SER A 134 -0.74 -32.41 4.37
C SER A 134 -0.56 -30.91 4.53
N SER A 135 -1.62 -30.16 4.83
CA SER A 135 -1.53 -28.70 5.00
C SER A 135 -0.75 -28.32 6.26
N GLU A 136 0.30 -27.51 6.10
CA GLU A 136 1.17 -27.07 7.20
C GLU A 136 0.87 -25.64 7.69
N GLY A 137 0.05 -24.90 6.95
CA GLY A 137 -0.27 -23.50 7.23
C GLY A 137 -0.73 -22.76 5.98
N ARG A 138 -1.01 -21.47 6.16
CA ARG A 138 -1.44 -20.60 5.06
C ARG A 138 -0.89 -19.20 5.19
N THR A 139 -0.53 -18.61 4.06
CA THR A 139 -0.04 -17.23 3.95
C THR A 139 -1.03 -16.37 3.19
N LEU A 140 -1.29 -15.14 3.66
CA LEU A 140 -2.16 -14.19 2.95
C LEU A 140 -1.55 -13.79 1.60
N LEU A 141 -2.32 -13.91 0.53
CA LEU A 141 -1.93 -13.43 -0.79
C LEU A 141 -2.15 -11.92 -0.91
N THR A 142 -1.10 -11.24 -1.36
CA THR A 142 -1.06 -9.78 -1.56
C THR A 142 -1.24 -9.37 -3.01
N THR A 143 -1.27 -10.33 -3.92
CA THR A 143 -1.30 -10.14 -5.38
C THR A 143 -2.70 -10.18 -5.98
N THR A 144 -3.63 -10.92 -5.38
CA THR A 144 -5.02 -11.08 -5.84
C THR A 144 -5.64 -9.73 -6.20
N ASP A 145 -6.29 -9.49 -7.34
CA ASP A 145 -6.83 -8.13 -7.60
C ASP A 145 -8.21 -7.92 -6.95
N TRP A 146 -8.31 -7.03 -5.96
CA TRP A 146 -9.57 -6.75 -5.23
C TRP A 146 -10.07 -5.38 -5.64
N THR A 147 -11.39 -5.29 -5.84
CA THR A 147 -12.02 -3.98 -5.96
C THR A 147 -11.73 -3.14 -4.71
N PRO A 148 -11.37 -1.85 -4.82
CA PRO A 148 -11.09 -1.03 -3.65
C PRO A 148 -12.31 -0.83 -2.75
N ALA A 149 -12.11 -0.90 -1.43
CA ALA A 149 -13.12 -0.45 -0.47
C ALA A 149 -13.16 1.07 -0.34
N ARG A 150 -14.37 1.61 -0.15
CA ARG A 150 -14.57 3.00 0.30
C ARG A 150 -14.28 3.10 1.79
N LEU A 151 -13.19 3.77 2.15
CA LEU A 151 -12.77 3.95 3.53
C LEU A 151 -13.28 5.29 4.08
N THR A 152 -13.75 5.29 5.33
CA THR A 152 -14.20 6.50 6.03
C THR A 152 -13.44 6.67 7.35
N ALA A 153 -13.44 7.90 7.88
CA ALA A 153 -12.79 8.19 9.17
C ALA A 153 -13.32 7.30 10.30
N GLU A 154 -14.62 7.02 10.33
CA GLU A 154 -15.27 6.22 11.36
C GLU A 154 -14.86 4.74 11.31
N MET A 155 -14.42 4.25 10.15
CA MET A 155 -13.96 2.87 9.98
C MET A 155 -12.54 2.66 10.51
N LEU A 156 -11.70 3.70 10.59
CA LEU A 156 -10.28 3.56 10.91
C LEU A 156 -10.00 2.80 12.23
N PRO A 157 -10.72 3.05 13.35
CA PRO A 157 -10.51 2.27 14.56
C PRO A 157 -10.75 0.76 14.36
N LYS A 158 -11.80 0.41 13.62
CA LYS A 158 -12.14 -0.99 13.32
C LYS A 158 -11.14 -1.61 12.34
N ILE A 159 -10.69 -0.85 11.34
CA ILE A 159 -9.68 -1.28 10.38
C ILE A 159 -8.36 -1.58 11.09
N ARG A 160 -7.91 -0.65 11.92
CA ARG A 160 -6.72 -0.82 12.76
C ARG A 160 -6.84 -2.05 13.65
N ASP A 161 -7.95 -2.20 14.38
CA ASP A 161 -8.13 -3.34 15.29
C ASP A 161 -8.16 -4.69 14.56
N ARG A 162 -8.73 -4.75 13.33
CA ARG A 162 -8.66 -5.96 12.51
C ARG A 162 -7.25 -6.24 12.01
N PHE A 163 -6.54 -5.21 11.60
CA PHE A 163 -5.17 -5.38 11.13
C PHE A 163 -4.21 -5.77 12.25
N THR A 164 -4.33 -5.19 13.45
CA THR A 164 -3.55 -5.64 14.62
C THR A 164 -3.92 -7.06 15.04
N GLY A 165 -5.19 -7.45 14.89
CA GLY A 165 -5.63 -8.84 15.03
C GLY A 165 -4.97 -9.78 14.02
N LEU A 166 -4.93 -9.40 12.74
CA LEU A 166 -4.25 -10.17 11.68
C LEU A 166 -2.74 -10.29 11.95
N LEU A 167 -2.08 -9.20 12.33
CA LEU A 167 -0.66 -9.21 12.70
C LEU A 167 -0.36 -10.17 13.85
N ARG A 168 -1.23 -10.26 14.86
CA ARG A 168 -1.07 -11.19 16.00
C ARG A 168 -1.65 -12.59 15.75
N GLY A 169 -2.37 -12.75 14.65
CA GLY A 169 -3.11 -13.95 14.32
C GLY A 169 -2.21 -15.12 13.90
N PRO A 170 -2.80 -16.32 13.77
CA PRO A 170 -2.06 -17.53 13.42
C PRO A 170 -1.67 -17.60 11.93
N SER A 171 -2.38 -16.90 11.05
CA SER A 171 -2.08 -16.90 9.61
C SER A 171 -0.72 -16.26 9.33
N ASP A 172 0.01 -16.81 8.37
CA ASP A 172 1.23 -16.20 7.87
C ASP A 172 0.91 -14.98 7.00
N LEU A 173 1.85 -14.04 7.00
CA LEU A 173 1.88 -12.87 6.15
C LEU A 173 3.06 -13.01 5.18
N PRO A 174 3.09 -12.28 4.05
CA PRO A 174 4.25 -12.31 3.17
C PRO A 174 5.52 -11.81 3.88
N GLU A 175 6.68 -12.28 3.46
CA GLU A 175 7.94 -11.62 3.82
C GLU A 175 8.00 -10.19 3.22
N PRO A 176 8.62 -9.21 3.90
CA PRO A 176 9.40 -9.32 5.13
C PRO A 176 8.57 -9.19 6.42
N ILE A 177 7.24 -9.11 6.33
CA ILE A 177 6.40 -8.80 7.50
C ILE A 177 6.03 -10.03 8.34
N ASN A 178 6.42 -11.25 7.95
CA ASN A 178 5.96 -12.47 8.63
C ASN A 178 6.63 -12.74 9.98
N GLY A 179 7.81 -12.18 10.24
CA GLY A 179 8.56 -12.46 11.47
C GLY A 179 7.76 -12.18 12.74
N ARG A 180 7.50 -13.19 13.58
CA ARG A 180 6.58 -13.09 14.73
C ARG A 180 6.90 -11.93 15.68
N GLY A 181 8.17 -11.72 16.03
CA GLY A 181 8.60 -10.59 16.87
C GLY A 181 8.35 -9.24 16.19
N HIS A 182 8.61 -9.16 14.89
CA HIS A 182 8.34 -7.97 14.09
C HIS A 182 6.84 -7.67 13.99
N ARG A 183 6.00 -8.70 13.75
CA ARG A 183 4.53 -8.58 13.71
C ARG A 183 3.95 -8.05 15.01
N ASN A 184 4.40 -8.59 16.14
CA ASN A 184 3.95 -8.13 17.45
C ASN A 184 4.32 -6.67 17.70
N ASN A 185 5.56 -6.27 17.39
CA ASN A 185 6.00 -4.87 17.51
C ASN A 185 5.16 -3.94 16.63
N LEU A 186 4.89 -4.33 15.37
CA LEU A 186 4.02 -3.56 14.46
C LEU A 186 2.61 -3.41 15.03
N ALA A 187 2.04 -4.50 15.57
CA ALA A 187 0.70 -4.49 16.12
C ALA A 187 0.60 -3.62 17.39
N ASP A 188 1.60 -3.70 18.28
CA ASP A 188 1.67 -2.93 19.52
C ASP A 188 1.80 -1.43 19.27
N GLU A 189 2.57 -1.05 18.25
CA GLU A 189 2.72 0.34 17.82
C GLU A 189 1.45 0.86 17.17
N LEU A 190 0.82 0.06 16.31
CA LEU A 190 -0.47 0.41 15.71
C LEU A 190 -1.56 0.64 16.76
N ASP A 191 -1.65 -0.18 17.81
CA ASP A 191 -2.67 -0.02 18.87
C ASP A 191 -2.65 1.35 19.55
N ARG A 192 -1.48 2.00 19.57
CA ARG A 192 -1.24 3.28 20.26
C ARG A 192 -1.21 4.47 19.30
N THR A 193 -1.22 4.22 18.00
CA THR A 193 -0.92 5.25 17.00
C THR A 193 -2.11 6.16 16.71
N VAL A 194 -1.79 7.38 16.26
CA VAL A 194 -2.78 8.34 15.76
C VAL A 194 -3.20 7.94 14.35
N MET A 195 -4.50 7.96 14.10
CA MET A 195 -5.07 7.66 12.79
C MET A 195 -5.43 8.94 12.05
N TYR A 196 -5.03 9.05 10.79
CA TYR A 196 -5.28 10.21 9.93
C TYR A 196 -6.17 9.78 8.77
N TRP A 197 -7.35 10.38 8.67
CA TRP A 197 -8.22 10.22 7.50
C TRP A 197 -8.09 11.45 6.61
N ILE A 198 -7.65 11.25 5.37
CA ILE A 198 -7.58 12.32 4.37
C ILE A 198 -8.97 12.49 3.74
N ASN A 199 -9.50 13.72 3.71
CA ASN A 199 -10.76 13.96 3.00
C ASN A 199 -10.57 13.93 1.48
N HIS A 200 -11.67 13.80 0.73
CA HIS A 200 -11.64 13.73 -0.74
C HIS A 200 -10.89 14.92 -1.37
N GLU A 201 -11.25 16.15 -0.98
CA GLU A 201 -10.64 17.36 -1.56
C GLU A 201 -9.11 17.40 -1.37
N PHE A 202 -8.61 17.00 -0.20
CA PHE A 202 -7.17 16.97 0.04
C PHE A 202 -6.49 15.78 -0.65
N ALA A 203 -7.16 14.64 -0.78
CA ALA A 203 -6.67 13.50 -1.57
C ALA A 203 -6.52 13.86 -3.06
N ASP A 204 -7.43 14.67 -3.60
CA ASP A 204 -7.36 15.17 -4.97
C ASP A 204 -6.14 16.07 -5.17
N VAL A 205 -5.86 16.96 -4.21
CA VAL A 205 -4.66 17.81 -4.24
C VAL A 205 -3.39 16.96 -4.19
N VAL A 206 -3.33 15.98 -3.28
CA VAL A 206 -2.19 15.04 -3.18
C VAL A 206 -1.97 14.36 -4.53
N SER A 207 -3.03 13.78 -5.11
CA SER A 207 -2.95 13.06 -6.38
C SER A 207 -2.51 13.95 -7.53
N ALA A 208 -2.96 15.21 -7.55
CA ALA A 208 -2.60 16.16 -8.60
C ALA A 208 -1.10 16.53 -8.57
N VAL A 209 -0.50 16.67 -7.39
CA VAL A 209 0.88 17.20 -7.26
C VAL A 209 1.94 16.13 -6.98
N ASN A 210 1.53 14.87 -6.78
CA ASN A 210 2.40 13.78 -6.34
C ASN A 210 3.55 13.50 -7.32
N SER A 211 3.27 13.45 -8.63
CA SER A 211 4.27 13.16 -9.66
C SER A 211 5.37 14.23 -9.75
N ASP A 212 5.01 15.48 -9.41
CA ASP A 212 5.91 16.63 -9.49
C ASP A 212 6.62 16.90 -8.16
N GLN A 213 6.40 16.06 -7.15
CA GLN A 213 7.03 16.18 -5.86
C GLN A 213 8.56 16.06 -6.03
N PRO A 214 9.34 17.11 -5.71
CA PRO A 214 10.79 17.01 -5.72
C PRO A 214 11.25 16.07 -4.61
N VAL A 215 12.50 15.60 -4.73
CA VAL A 215 13.14 14.73 -3.74
C VAL A 215 13.01 15.34 -2.34
N ALA A 216 12.34 14.61 -1.45
CA ALA A 216 12.19 14.93 -0.04
C ALA A 216 13.02 13.98 0.81
N ARG A 217 13.69 14.52 1.83
CA ARG A 217 14.42 13.72 2.81
C ARG A 217 13.51 13.41 4.00
N ILE A 218 13.38 12.14 4.34
CA ILE A 218 12.55 11.72 5.46
C ILE A 218 13.25 12.07 6.78
N THR A 219 12.60 12.92 7.58
CA THR A 219 13.09 13.34 8.90
C THR A 219 11.95 13.29 9.92
N ASP A 220 12.28 13.27 11.21
CA ASP A 220 11.32 13.29 12.31
C ASP A 220 10.36 14.49 12.22
N ASN A 221 10.81 15.59 11.63
CA ASN A 221 10.04 16.82 11.51
C ASN A 221 9.08 16.82 10.32
N LEU A 222 9.23 15.88 9.37
CA LEU A 222 8.37 15.80 8.20
C LEU A 222 7.01 15.18 8.54
N MET A 223 7.03 14.14 9.38
CA MET A 223 5.84 13.38 9.77
C MET A 223 4.99 14.15 10.79
N PRO A 224 3.65 13.99 10.76
CA PRO A 224 2.77 14.62 11.76
C PRO A 224 2.90 14.00 13.16
N SER A 225 3.39 12.75 13.25
CA SER A 225 3.64 12.02 14.50
C SER A 225 4.72 10.96 14.30
N LYS A 226 5.34 10.50 15.41
CA LYS A 226 6.42 9.48 15.37
C LYS A 226 6.00 8.13 14.78
N SER A 227 4.76 7.72 15.06
CA SER A 227 4.07 6.61 14.40
C SER A 227 2.71 7.10 13.92
N GLY A 228 2.13 6.42 12.94
CA GLY A 228 0.78 6.75 12.46
C GLY A 228 0.21 5.71 11.50
N LEU A 229 -1.10 5.80 11.30
CA LEU A 229 -1.82 5.16 10.20
C LEU A 229 -2.58 6.25 9.44
N ILE A 230 -2.32 6.38 8.14
CA ILE A 230 -3.02 7.30 7.26
C ILE A 230 -3.83 6.53 6.22
N ALA A 231 -5.02 7.02 5.89
CA ALA A 231 -5.87 6.44 4.86
C ALA A 231 -6.49 7.51 3.98
N TRP A 232 -6.61 7.18 2.70
CA TRP A 232 -7.30 7.99 1.69
C TRP A 232 -8.68 7.38 1.39
N PRO A 233 -9.65 8.18 0.92
CA PRO A 233 -10.99 7.69 0.64
C PRO A 233 -11.02 6.80 -0.61
N GLU A 234 -10.11 7.07 -1.55
CA GLU A 234 -9.82 6.28 -2.75
C GLU A 234 -8.31 6.00 -2.83
N PRO A 235 -7.89 4.90 -3.48
CA PRO A 235 -6.47 4.61 -3.67
C PRO A 235 -5.72 5.71 -4.43
N VAL A 236 -4.52 6.04 -3.95
CA VAL A 236 -3.63 7.07 -4.51
C VAL A 236 -2.34 6.45 -5.08
N GLY A 237 -1.48 7.28 -5.68
CA GLY A 237 -0.21 6.86 -6.27
C GLY A 237 -0.31 6.50 -7.75
N ALA A 238 0.84 6.20 -8.37
CA ALA A 238 0.94 5.97 -9.81
C ALA A 238 0.05 4.82 -10.30
N ASN A 239 -0.04 3.74 -9.50
CA ASN A 239 -0.83 2.56 -9.82
C ASN A 239 -2.25 2.60 -9.22
N ARG A 240 -2.60 3.64 -8.46
CA ARG A 240 -3.88 3.76 -7.72
C ARG A 240 -4.20 2.50 -6.91
N ASP A 241 -3.21 1.99 -6.19
CA ASP A 241 -3.30 0.79 -5.35
C ASP A 241 -3.13 1.12 -3.86
N LEU A 242 -2.56 2.28 -3.53
CA LEU A 242 -2.26 2.69 -2.16
C LEU A 242 -3.47 3.35 -1.48
N ALA A 243 -4.21 2.60 -0.67
CA ALA A 243 -5.39 3.09 0.07
C ALA A 243 -5.05 3.55 1.50
N ALA A 244 -3.98 3.02 2.09
CA ALA A 244 -3.52 3.41 3.41
C ALA A 244 -2.01 3.18 3.56
N VAL A 245 -1.40 3.84 4.53
CA VAL A 245 0.00 3.62 4.93
C VAL A 245 0.13 3.69 6.44
N SER A 246 0.93 2.82 7.04
CA SER A 246 1.37 2.97 8.42
C SER A 246 2.87 3.14 8.51
N TRP A 247 3.32 3.90 9.49
CA TRP A 247 4.74 4.03 9.82
C TRP A 247 4.98 3.78 11.31
N THR A 248 6.03 3.02 11.58
CA THR A 248 6.43 2.61 12.92
C THR A 248 7.91 2.92 13.12
N PRO A 249 8.30 3.61 14.20
CA PRO A 249 9.70 3.97 14.43
C PRO A 249 10.56 2.73 14.67
N LEU A 250 11.78 2.76 14.13
CA LEU A 250 12.89 1.85 14.39
C LEU A 250 14.10 2.64 14.89
N ALA A 251 15.22 1.97 15.18
CA ALA A 251 16.40 2.62 15.78
C ALA A 251 17.05 3.68 14.86
N ASP A 252 17.03 3.45 13.54
CA ASP A 252 17.72 4.25 12.52
C ASP A 252 16.76 4.80 11.44
N GLY A 253 15.44 4.68 11.66
CA GLY A 253 14.44 5.07 10.67
C GLY A 253 13.03 4.62 11.03
N TRP A 254 12.25 4.24 10.01
CA TRP A 254 10.88 3.79 10.16
C TRP A 254 10.59 2.57 9.30
N GLN A 255 9.86 1.61 9.86
CA GLN A 255 9.17 0.62 9.05
C GLN A 255 7.92 1.26 8.46
N ILE A 256 7.83 1.32 7.13
CA ILE A 256 6.67 1.82 6.41
C ILE A 256 5.98 0.66 5.69
N LEU A 257 4.68 0.54 5.91
CA LEU A 257 3.82 -0.45 5.26
C LEU A 257 2.75 0.26 4.45
N GLY A 258 2.72 0.01 3.14
CA GLY A 258 1.68 0.47 2.24
C GLY A 258 0.62 -0.61 2.07
N TYR A 259 -0.64 -0.20 2.03
CA TYR A 259 -1.79 -1.10 1.95
C TYR A 259 -2.68 -0.73 0.79
N ARG A 260 -3.26 -1.75 0.17
CA ARG A 260 -4.48 -1.58 -0.62
C ARG A 260 -5.71 -1.88 0.22
N SER A 261 -6.85 -1.40 -0.23
CA SER A 261 -8.13 -1.72 0.39
C SER A 261 -8.82 -2.89 -0.30
N ILE A 262 -9.55 -3.68 0.50
CA ILE A 262 -10.37 -4.80 0.06
C ILE A 262 -11.82 -4.32 0.03
N GLY A 263 -12.48 -4.32 -1.10
CA GLY A 263 -13.89 -3.95 -1.30
C GLY A 263 -14.79 -5.18 -1.37
N ALA A 264 -15.04 -5.65 -2.58
CA ALA A 264 -15.66 -6.94 -2.88
C ALA A 264 -14.59 -7.99 -3.14
N ALA A 265 -14.72 -9.11 -2.45
CA ALA A 265 -13.69 -10.12 -2.24
C ALA A 265 -14.15 -11.54 -2.57
N THR A 266 -15.39 -11.80 -2.19
CA THR A 266 -16.01 -13.10 -2.10
C THR A 266 -17.53 -12.86 -2.07
N ASP A 267 -18.28 -13.95 -2.02
CA ASP A 267 -19.73 -13.93 -1.94
C ASP A 267 -20.20 -13.16 -0.70
N GLN A 268 -21.37 -12.53 -0.80
CA GLN A 268 -21.88 -11.62 0.24
C GLN A 268 -22.07 -12.31 1.61
N ASP A 269 -22.39 -13.60 1.61
CA ASP A 269 -22.52 -14.45 2.81
C ASP A 269 -21.18 -14.66 3.53
N LEU A 270 -20.07 -14.63 2.81
CA LEU A 270 -18.73 -14.84 3.37
C LEU A 270 -18.01 -13.53 3.75
N MET A 271 -18.48 -12.40 3.22
CA MET A 271 -17.84 -11.09 3.46
C MET A 271 -17.70 -10.77 4.95
N GLU A 272 -18.68 -11.07 5.80
CA GLU A 272 -18.58 -10.75 7.23
C GLU A 272 -17.45 -11.51 7.92
N LYS A 273 -17.37 -12.83 7.67
CA LYS A 273 -16.28 -13.68 8.19
C LYS A 273 -14.93 -13.22 7.64
N PHE A 274 -14.88 -12.94 6.35
CA PHE A 274 -13.69 -12.39 5.69
C PHE A 274 -13.20 -11.09 6.36
N ARG A 275 -14.11 -10.15 6.65
CA ARG A 275 -13.78 -8.90 7.37
C ARG A 275 -13.37 -9.13 8.81
N HIS A 276 -13.90 -10.18 9.45
CA HIS A 276 -13.51 -10.52 10.80
C HIS A 276 -12.05 -10.98 10.85
N GLU A 277 -11.63 -11.71 9.82
CA GLU A 277 -10.35 -12.41 9.76
C GLU A 277 -9.22 -11.58 9.15
N ILE A 278 -9.42 -11.04 7.95
CA ILE A 278 -8.41 -10.26 7.22
C ILE A 278 -8.63 -8.75 7.37
N GLY A 279 -9.90 -8.32 7.47
CA GLY A 279 -10.26 -6.91 7.60
C GLY A 279 -10.41 -6.18 6.27
N TRP A 280 -9.88 -4.97 6.18
CA TRP A 280 -10.02 -4.08 5.01
C TRP A 280 -8.73 -3.79 4.28
N LEU A 281 -7.58 -4.09 4.86
CA LEU A 281 -6.29 -3.71 4.32
C LEU A 281 -5.44 -4.94 4.09
N VAL A 282 -4.81 -5.00 2.93
CA VAL A 282 -3.78 -6.00 2.59
C VAL A 282 -2.46 -5.25 2.36
N PRO A 283 -1.36 -5.67 3.00
CA PRO A 283 -0.06 -5.06 2.76
C PRO A 283 0.38 -5.31 1.32
N ILE A 284 0.74 -4.26 0.60
CA ILE A 284 1.24 -4.32 -0.79
C ILE A 284 2.66 -3.77 -0.92
N HIS A 285 3.13 -3.06 0.09
CA HIS A 285 4.50 -2.55 0.16
C HIS A 285 5.01 -2.63 1.58
N ALA A 286 6.26 -3.05 1.74
CA ALA A 286 6.95 -3.01 3.02
C ALA A 286 8.39 -2.54 2.82
N GLU A 287 8.81 -1.55 3.58
CA GLU A 287 10.14 -0.98 3.47
C GLU A 287 10.61 -0.38 4.78
N HIS A 288 11.87 -0.66 5.11
CA HIS A 288 12.57 0.09 6.14
C HIS A 288 13.20 1.33 5.50
N VAL A 289 12.73 2.51 5.90
CA VAL A 289 13.21 3.80 5.41
C VAL A 289 14.08 4.43 6.48
N THR A 290 15.38 4.55 6.21
CA THR A 290 16.35 5.14 7.13
C THR A 290 16.18 6.66 7.24
N GLN A 291 16.70 7.24 8.32
CA GLN A 291 16.70 8.69 8.48
C GLN A 291 17.45 9.37 7.31
N ARG A 292 16.84 10.44 6.77
CA ARG A 292 17.31 11.21 5.60
C ARG A 292 17.26 10.47 4.27
N ALA A 293 16.62 9.29 4.20
CA ALA A 293 16.32 8.62 2.93
C ALA A 293 15.60 9.57 1.98
N ALA A 294 15.97 9.50 0.70
CA ALA A 294 15.47 10.37 -0.35
C ALA A 294 14.30 9.70 -1.06
N ILE A 295 13.14 10.35 -1.04
CA ILE A 295 11.91 9.89 -1.70
C ILE A 295 11.44 10.96 -2.68
N ASP A 296 11.26 10.60 -3.94
CA ASP A 296 10.74 11.47 -5.01
C ASP A 296 9.30 11.09 -5.41
N GLY A 297 8.72 11.81 -6.37
CA GLY A 297 7.37 11.57 -6.89
C GLY A 297 7.14 10.19 -7.53
N ASN A 298 8.19 9.49 -7.99
CA ASN A 298 8.09 8.19 -8.65
C ASN A 298 8.11 7.02 -7.67
N HIS A 299 8.48 7.28 -6.42
CA HIS A 299 8.54 6.25 -5.38
C HIS A 299 7.14 5.72 -5.02
N PRO A 300 6.94 4.41 -4.71
CA PRO A 300 5.63 3.88 -4.31
C PRO A 300 5.00 4.57 -3.08
N LEU A 301 5.84 5.11 -2.19
CA LEU A 301 5.43 5.86 -1.01
C LEU A 301 5.32 7.38 -1.24
N SER A 302 5.45 7.87 -2.48
CA SER A 302 5.34 9.31 -2.77
C SER A 302 4.04 9.96 -2.28
N PRO A 303 2.85 9.30 -2.34
CA PRO A 303 1.62 9.94 -1.85
C PRO A 303 1.66 10.23 -0.35
N LEU A 304 2.31 9.37 0.43
CA LEU A 304 2.52 9.58 1.87
C LEU A 304 3.38 10.83 2.10
N VAL A 305 4.51 10.93 1.41
CA VAL A 305 5.48 12.00 1.57
C VAL A 305 4.90 13.33 1.10
N THR A 306 4.23 13.35 -0.05
CA THR A 306 3.45 14.50 -0.52
C THR A 306 2.43 14.94 0.51
N THR A 307 1.68 14.00 1.09
CA THR A 307 0.68 14.31 2.13
C THR A 307 1.32 14.95 3.36
N TRP A 308 2.44 14.42 3.84
CA TRP A 308 3.19 15.01 4.97
C TRP A 308 3.71 16.41 4.68
N LEU A 309 4.30 16.64 3.50
CA LEU A 309 4.78 17.95 3.07
C LEU A 309 3.66 18.99 3.06
N LEU A 310 2.49 18.63 2.51
CA LEU A 310 1.35 19.53 2.42
C LEU A 310 0.72 19.83 3.79
N ILE A 311 0.66 18.84 4.69
CA ILE A 311 0.25 19.05 6.09
C ILE A 311 1.21 20.02 6.80
N LYS A 312 2.52 19.78 6.66
CA LYS A 312 3.55 20.60 7.32
C LYS A 312 3.57 22.05 6.83
N GLN A 313 3.25 22.27 5.56
CA GLN A 313 3.10 23.61 4.98
C GLN A 313 1.80 24.31 5.38
N GLN A 314 1.02 23.74 6.31
CA GLN A 314 -0.23 24.29 6.84
C GLN A 314 -1.31 24.55 5.77
N ILE A 315 -1.23 23.85 4.64
CA ILE A 315 -2.27 23.85 3.60
C ILE A 315 -3.49 23.07 4.08
N ALA A 316 -3.25 22.09 4.96
CA ALA A 316 -4.29 21.34 5.63
C ALA A 316 -4.27 21.58 7.14
N GLU A 317 -5.46 21.43 7.74
CA GLU A 317 -5.61 21.28 9.18
C GLU A 317 -5.98 19.83 9.52
N ALA A 318 -5.47 19.34 10.65
CA ALA A 318 -5.80 18.02 11.19
C ALA A 318 -6.72 18.19 12.42
N VAL A 319 -8.02 18.03 12.22
CA VAL A 319 -9.05 18.20 13.25
C VAL A 319 -9.50 16.85 13.82
N PRO A 320 -9.81 16.73 15.13
CA PRO A 320 -10.37 15.49 15.67
C PRO A 320 -11.66 15.08 14.95
N ALA A 321 -11.75 13.82 14.51
CA ALA A 321 -12.93 13.27 13.88
C ALA A 321 -14.02 13.00 14.92
N ARG A 322 -15.28 13.24 14.56
CA ARG A 322 -16.43 12.89 15.40
C ARG A 322 -16.72 11.39 15.24
N LEU A 323 -16.30 10.60 16.20
CA LEU A 323 -16.55 9.16 16.20
C LEU A 323 -17.95 8.84 16.75
N PRO A 324 -18.66 7.86 16.18
CA PRO A 324 -19.91 7.37 16.73
C PRO A 324 -19.75 6.92 18.19
N ASN A 325 -20.72 7.28 19.04
CA ASN A 325 -20.72 6.92 20.47
C ASN A 325 -20.57 5.40 20.71
N GLY A 326 -21.06 4.57 19.79
CA GLY A 326 -20.92 3.11 19.86
C GLY A 326 -19.45 2.66 19.87
N ILE A 327 -18.59 3.31 19.08
CA ILE A 327 -17.14 3.01 19.05
C ILE A 327 -16.51 3.40 20.37
N THR A 328 -16.74 4.62 20.85
CA THR A 328 -16.18 5.08 22.14
C THR A 328 -16.64 4.20 23.31
N LYS A 329 -17.90 3.78 23.33
CA LYS A 329 -18.43 2.84 24.34
C LYS A 329 -17.79 1.47 24.24
N ALA A 330 -17.59 0.94 23.03
CA ALA A 330 -16.91 -0.35 22.84
C ALA A 330 -15.50 -0.34 23.42
N TYR A 331 -14.73 0.72 23.17
CA TYR A 331 -13.37 0.88 23.72
C TYR A 331 -13.37 0.96 25.24
N ARG A 332 -14.28 1.73 25.84
CA ARG A 332 -14.44 1.79 27.30
C ARG A 332 -14.78 0.44 27.92
N ARG A 333 -15.64 -0.37 27.28
CA ARG A 333 -15.98 -1.73 27.77
C ARG A 333 -14.77 -2.66 27.84
N HIS A 334 -13.77 -2.45 27.00
CA HIS A 334 -12.53 -3.23 26.99
C HIS A 334 -11.37 -2.53 27.74
N ASN A 335 -11.65 -1.49 28.54
CA ASN A 335 -10.64 -0.70 29.25
C ASN A 335 -9.53 -0.14 28.33
N ARG A 336 -9.88 0.17 27.07
CA ARG A 336 -8.96 0.79 26.09
C ARG A 336 -9.19 2.31 26.03
N PRO A 337 -8.14 3.12 25.83
CA PRO A 337 -8.29 4.56 25.60
C PRO A 337 -9.09 4.81 24.32
N ALA A 338 -9.84 5.91 24.28
CA ALA A 338 -10.59 6.26 23.07
C ALA A 338 -9.63 6.42 21.88
N PRO A 339 -9.96 5.88 20.69
CA PRO A 339 -9.08 5.96 19.54
C PRO A 339 -8.97 7.42 19.05
N GLU A 340 -7.75 7.87 18.79
CA GLU A 340 -7.49 9.20 18.23
C GLU A 340 -7.53 9.13 16.70
N VAL A 341 -8.60 9.68 16.12
CA VAL A 341 -8.76 9.83 14.67
C VAL A 341 -8.78 11.32 14.33
N ARG A 342 -7.95 11.73 13.38
CA ARG A 342 -7.86 13.11 12.88
C ARG A 342 -8.27 13.15 11.41
N THR A 343 -9.25 13.98 11.08
CA THR A 343 -9.60 14.31 9.70
C THR A 343 -8.67 15.40 9.22
N VAL A 344 -7.94 15.12 8.15
CA VAL A 344 -7.10 16.09 7.45
C VAL A 344 -7.89 16.64 6.28
N ARG A 345 -8.04 17.96 6.26
CA ARG A 345 -8.77 18.69 5.21
C ARG A 345 -8.05 19.98 4.85
N ILE A 346 -8.30 20.47 3.65
CA ILE A 346 -7.80 21.79 3.23
C ILE A 346 -8.27 22.83 4.25
N LYS A 347 -7.35 23.67 4.70
CA LYS A 347 -7.65 24.74 5.63
C LYS A 347 -8.65 25.71 4.98
N PRO A 348 -9.81 25.99 5.60
CA PRO A 348 -10.76 26.94 5.06
C PRO A 348 -10.09 28.30 4.85
N ARG A 349 -10.31 28.91 3.69
CA ARG A 349 -9.82 30.27 3.43
C ARG A 349 -10.49 31.23 4.40
N ASN A 350 -9.71 31.94 5.22
CA ASN A 350 -10.22 33.07 5.97
C ASN A 350 -10.48 34.21 4.97
N THR A 351 -11.71 34.32 4.45
CA THR A 351 -12.15 35.42 3.58
C THR A 351 -12.33 36.74 4.33
N SER A 352 -11.53 37.00 5.36
CA SER A 352 -11.49 38.32 5.98
C SER A 352 -10.74 39.23 5.03
N ARG A 353 -11.51 39.87 4.14
CA ARG A 353 -11.08 40.87 3.16
C ARG A 353 -10.01 41.79 3.76
N SER A 354 -8.80 41.71 3.23
CA SER A 354 -7.90 42.87 3.21
C SER A 354 -8.33 43.77 2.05
N THR A 355 -9.47 44.45 2.22
CA THR A 355 -9.64 45.75 1.57
C THR A 355 -8.69 46.70 2.24
N ASP A 356 -7.46 46.77 1.72
CA ASP A 356 -6.63 47.97 1.68
C ASP A 356 -5.24 47.59 1.15
N GLN A 357 -4.98 48.00 -0.09
CA GLN A 357 -3.68 48.57 -0.49
C GLN A 357 -3.79 49.10 -1.92
N THR A 358 -4.42 50.27 -2.04
CA THR A 358 -3.96 51.27 -3.00
C THR A 358 -2.66 51.86 -2.49
N SER A 359 -1.53 51.46 -3.08
CA SER A 359 -0.29 52.23 -2.98
C SER A 359 0.49 52.15 -4.29
N SER A 360 0.45 53.29 -4.98
CA SER A 360 1.30 53.73 -6.06
C SER A 360 2.80 53.51 -5.79
N GLY A 361 3.51 52.95 -6.77
CA GLY A 361 4.98 52.91 -6.76
C GLY A 361 5.52 52.23 -8.01
N ASN A 362 5.88 53.02 -9.03
CA ASN A 362 6.57 52.59 -10.25
C ASN A 362 7.96 52.00 -9.92
N ALA A 363 8.02 50.69 -9.70
CA ALA A 363 9.20 49.88 -9.92
C ALA A 363 8.84 48.83 -10.98
N PRO A 364 9.75 48.38 -11.86
CA PRO A 364 9.46 47.30 -12.79
C PRO A 364 9.11 46.05 -11.98
N ALA A 365 7.80 45.82 -11.82
CA ALA A 365 7.27 44.75 -11.01
C ALA A 365 7.65 43.45 -11.72
N ARG A 366 8.65 42.75 -11.18
CA ARG A 366 8.92 41.35 -11.50
C ARG A 366 7.56 40.65 -11.46
N ALA A 367 7.14 40.08 -12.59
CA ALA A 367 5.83 39.44 -12.72
C ALA A 367 5.62 38.52 -11.51
N LYS A 368 4.68 38.91 -10.63
CA LYS A 368 4.32 38.07 -9.49
C LYS A 368 3.76 36.78 -10.08
N PRO A 369 4.24 35.60 -9.67
CA PRO A 369 3.66 34.35 -10.11
C PRO A 369 2.16 34.36 -9.80
N ASP A 370 1.35 33.93 -10.76
CA ASP A 370 -0.10 33.71 -10.65
C ASP A 370 -0.43 32.33 -10.08
N HIS A 371 0.58 31.60 -9.61
CA HIS A 371 0.50 30.24 -9.10
C HIS A 371 1.55 29.98 -8.02
N ARG A 372 1.33 28.93 -7.24
CA ARG A 372 2.29 28.32 -6.34
C ARG A 372 3.09 27.25 -7.09
N PHE A 373 4.37 27.09 -6.76
CA PHE A 373 5.24 26.09 -7.37
C PHE A 373 6.14 25.43 -6.32
N TRP A 374 6.53 24.18 -6.57
CA TRP A 374 7.47 23.46 -5.72
C TRP A 374 8.87 24.08 -5.78
N VAL A 375 9.45 24.30 -4.61
CA VAL A 375 10.88 24.60 -4.44
C VAL A 375 11.55 23.35 -3.91
N SER A 376 12.65 22.93 -4.55
CA SER A 376 13.41 21.77 -4.14
C SER A 376 14.01 21.95 -2.74
N GLY A 377 14.03 20.84 -1.99
CA GLY A 377 14.73 20.80 -0.72
C GLY A 377 16.24 20.99 -0.91
N HIS A 378 16.90 21.60 0.06
CA HIS A 378 18.35 21.82 0.04
C HIS A 378 18.90 21.90 1.45
N GLU A 379 20.19 21.60 1.59
CA GLU A 379 20.89 21.76 2.86
C GLU A 379 21.30 23.22 3.04
N ARG A 380 21.17 23.72 4.27
CA ARG A 380 21.56 25.08 4.64
C ARG A 380 22.35 25.07 5.93
N MET A 381 23.41 25.87 5.99
CA MET A 381 24.11 26.14 7.25
C MET A 381 23.35 27.21 8.04
N GLN A 382 22.64 26.78 9.08
CA GLN A 382 21.95 27.70 9.99
C GLN A 382 22.86 28.12 11.14
N ALA A 383 22.93 29.42 11.36
CA ALA A 383 23.65 29.99 12.49
C ALA A 383 22.88 29.70 13.80
N HIS A 384 23.57 29.22 14.83
CA HIS A 384 23.03 28.92 16.15
C HIS A 384 24.05 29.22 17.26
N GLY A 385 23.66 29.03 18.53
CA GLY A 385 24.49 29.35 19.70
C GLY A 385 24.52 30.85 20.04
N GLN A 386 25.17 31.19 21.17
CA GLN A 386 25.30 32.57 21.64
C GLN A 386 26.04 33.41 20.60
N GLY A 387 25.40 34.49 20.12
CA GLY A 387 25.94 35.33 19.06
C GLY A 387 25.91 34.71 17.65
N ARG A 388 25.18 33.60 17.42
CA ARG A 388 25.11 32.91 16.10
C ARG A 388 26.49 32.45 15.58
N SER A 389 27.42 32.22 16.50
CA SER A 389 28.83 31.88 16.21
C SER A 389 29.01 30.45 15.69
N LEU A 390 28.09 29.54 16.03
CA LEU A 390 28.13 28.15 15.59
C LEU A 390 27.26 27.96 14.33
N ARG A 391 27.68 27.04 13.46
CA ARG A 391 26.90 26.65 12.28
C ARG A 391 26.44 25.22 12.46
N THR A 392 25.14 24.98 12.29
CA THR A 392 24.59 23.64 12.20
C THR A 392 24.01 23.43 10.81
N LYS A 393 24.18 22.22 10.29
CA LYS A 393 23.62 21.84 9.00
C LYS A 393 22.16 21.47 9.21
N ILE A 394 21.26 22.16 8.52
CA ILE A 394 19.84 21.85 8.53
C ILE A 394 19.39 21.46 7.13
N ASP A 395 18.42 20.56 7.05
CA ASP A 395 17.74 20.26 5.81
C ASP A 395 16.49 21.12 5.71
N ILE A 396 16.40 21.88 4.62
CA ILE A 396 15.16 22.54 4.22
C ILE A 396 14.42 21.55 3.33
N GLU A 397 13.26 21.10 3.81
CA GLU A 397 12.36 20.23 3.04
C GLU A 397 11.77 20.98 1.84
N PRO A 398 11.34 20.26 0.79
CA PRO A 398 10.59 20.88 -0.29
C PRO A 398 9.36 21.65 0.20
N PHE A 399 9.11 22.81 -0.40
CA PHE A 399 7.97 23.64 -0.02
C PHE A 399 7.33 24.33 -1.22
N LEU A 400 6.04 24.64 -1.11
CA LEU A 400 5.33 25.44 -2.10
C LEU A 400 5.62 26.92 -1.87
N LYS A 401 6.11 27.60 -2.90
CA LYS A 401 6.36 29.04 -2.91
C LYS A 401 5.31 29.76 -3.77
N GLY A 402 4.83 30.90 -3.30
CA GLY A 402 3.76 31.69 -3.91
C GLY A 402 2.75 32.11 -2.84
N ASP A 403 1.88 33.06 -3.16
CA ASP A 403 0.84 33.51 -2.24
C ASP A 403 -0.14 32.35 -1.94
N GLU A 404 -0.63 32.26 -0.70
CA GLU A 404 -1.45 31.13 -0.24
C GLU A 404 -2.74 30.95 -1.06
N ASP A 405 -3.23 32.05 -1.66
CA ASP A 405 -4.48 32.10 -2.43
C ASP A 405 -4.37 31.57 -3.86
N LEU A 406 -3.14 31.34 -4.37
CA LEU A 406 -2.90 30.98 -5.76
C LEU A 406 -2.92 29.45 -5.99
N PRO A 407 -3.38 28.97 -7.16
CA PRO A 407 -3.40 27.54 -7.48
C PRO A 407 -1.98 26.95 -7.56
N ILE A 408 -1.82 25.66 -7.28
CA ILE A 408 -0.53 24.97 -7.43
C ILE A 408 -0.34 24.60 -8.91
N LYS A 409 0.72 25.09 -9.55
CA LYS A 409 1.06 24.77 -10.94
C LYS A 409 1.98 23.55 -11.01
N LEU A 410 1.60 22.60 -11.86
CA LEU A 410 2.24 21.31 -12.09
C LEU A 410 3.58 21.36 -12.87
N SER A 411 4.18 22.53 -13.11
CA SER A 411 5.37 22.63 -13.96
C SER A 411 6.58 23.17 -13.20
N THR A 412 7.46 22.28 -12.74
CA THR A 412 8.77 22.60 -12.19
C THR A 412 9.78 22.83 -13.31
N THR A 413 9.91 24.06 -13.80
CA THR A 413 11.19 24.51 -14.37
C THR A 413 11.33 26.01 -14.25
N VAL A 414 12.06 26.45 -13.22
CA VAL A 414 12.61 27.81 -13.19
C VAL A 414 13.81 27.79 -14.14
N ARG A 415 13.62 28.21 -15.39
CA ARG A 415 14.75 28.55 -16.27
C ARG A 415 15.49 29.72 -15.63
N ILE A 416 16.69 29.46 -15.10
CA ILE A 416 17.64 30.52 -14.80
C ILE A 416 18.06 31.10 -16.15
N LEU A 417 17.47 32.23 -16.55
CA LEU A 417 17.98 33.02 -17.66
C LEU A 417 19.32 33.60 -17.19
N GLY A 418 20.40 32.97 -17.66
CA GLY A 418 21.76 33.41 -17.43
C GLY A 418 21.96 34.87 -17.83
N SER A 419 22.78 35.53 -17.03
CA SER A 419 23.33 36.88 -17.17
C SER A 419 23.53 37.33 -18.61
N ARG A 420 22.94 38.47 -18.97
CA ARG A 420 23.37 39.32 -20.08
C ARG A 420 24.86 39.62 -19.88
N THR A 421 25.72 38.99 -20.67
CA THR A 421 27.04 39.53 -20.97
C THR A 421 26.82 40.87 -21.66
N PHE A 422 27.37 41.92 -21.07
CA PHE A 422 27.60 43.19 -21.77
C PHE A 422 28.57 42.91 -22.91
N GLY A 423 28.04 42.75 -24.12
CA GLY A 423 28.81 42.90 -25.35
C GLY A 423 28.75 44.36 -25.73
N GLU A 424 29.86 45.06 -25.54
CA GLU A 424 30.12 46.39 -26.10
C GLU A 424 29.99 46.32 -27.62
N ASP A 425 29.07 47.10 -28.17
CA ASP A 425 29.21 47.64 -29.51
C ASP A 425 30.32 48.70 -29.48
N ALA A 426 31.47 48.38 -30.06
CA ALA A 426 32.37 49.34 -30.66
C ALA A 426 33.03 48.65 -31.86
N ALA A 427 32.56 48.95 -33.08
CA ALA A 427 33.26 49.82 -34.05
C ALA A 427 34.48 49.13 -34.70
N LYS A 428 34.76 49.16 -36.01
CA LYS A 428 34.32 49.88 -37.21
C LYS A 428 35.10 49.22 -38.38
N HIS A 429 34.63 49.37 -39.62
CA HIS A 429 35.39 49.44 -40.91
C HIS A 429 36.76 48.72 -40.96
N GLU A 430 37.00 47.69 -41.78
CA GLU A 430 37.00 47.64 -43.26
C GLU A 430 37.20 46.18 -43.71
#